data_AF-A0A260X923-F1
#
_entry.id   AF-A0A260X923-F1
#
_cell.length_a   1.000
_cell.length_b   1.000
_cell.length_c   1.000
_cell.angle_alpha   90.00
_cell.angle_beta   90.00
_cell.angle_gamma   90.00
#
_symmetry.space_group_name_H-M   'P 1'
#
loop_
_entity.id
_entity.type
_entity.pdbx_description
1 polymer ?
#
loop_
_entity_poly.entity_id
_entity_poly.type
_entity_poly.pdbx_seq_one_letter_code
_entity_poly.pdbx_strand_id
1 'polypeptide(L)'
;MTSGEIKYNFGAIGDLAGGMTTKWSQLNEKLDDVKSSIQPLVATWQGADSDQYQVKQNEWNAAQAELNGVLQSLIGAVNSGNQRMQEQEAANRARFS
;
A
#
# COMPACT_ATOMS: atom_id res chain seq x y z
N MET A 1 16.29 -5.88 30.27
CA MET A 1 16.92 -6.17 28.95
C MET A 1 15.82 -6.58 27.98
N THR A 2 15.27 -5.66 27.19
CA THR A 2 14.32 -5.96 26.08
C THR A 2 14.32 -4.85 25.00
N SER A 3 15.37 -4.03 24.90
CA SER A 3 15.43 -2.93 23.90
C SER A 3 15.93 -3.36 22.51
N GLY A 4 16.35 -4.62 22.31
CA GLY A 4 16.93 -5.09 21.05
C GLY A 4 15.92 -5.53 19.98
N GLU A 5 14.80 -6.11 20.40
CA GLU A 5 13.79 -6.70 19.50
C GLU A 5 12.98 -5.64 18.75
N ILE A 6 12.71 -4.52 19.42
CA ILE A 6 11.98 -3.37 18.88
C ILE A 6 12.80 -2.73 17.73
N LYS A 7 14.11 -2.53 17.89
CA LYS A 7 14.98 -1.90 16.86
C LYS A 7 15.15 -2.72 15.57
N TYR A 8 15.28 -4.05 15.68
CA TYR A 8 15.55 -4.91 14.51
C TYR A 8 14.36 -4.94 13.53
N ASN A 9 13.14 -4.71 14.02
CA ASN A 9 11.95 -4.75 13.19
C ASN A 9 11.73 -3.44 12.40
N PHE A 10 12.19 -2.28 12.87
CA PHE A 10 11.88 -0.98 12.22
C PHE A 10 12.61 -0.72 10.91
N GLY A 11 13.88 -1.10 10.79
CA GLY A 11 14.61 -0.99 9.50
C GLY A 11 13.93 -1.84 8.42
N ALA A 12 13.61 -3.09 8.76
CA ALA A 12 12.87 -4.00 7.89
C ALA A 12 11.47 -3.47 7.52
N ILE A 13 10.80 -2.78 8.45
CA ILE A 13 9.50 -2.15 8.21
C ILE A 13 9.62 -0.95 7.24
N GLY A 14 10.67 -0.14 7.34
CA GLY A 14 10.94 0.97 6.41
C GLY A 14 11.22 0.47 4.99
N ASP A 15 12.06 -0.55 4.87
CA ASP A 15 12.36 -1.22 3.60
C ASP A 15 11.11 -1.87 3.00
N LEU A 16 10.30 -2.51 3.84
CA LEU A 16 9.02 -3.08 3.44
C LEU A 16 8.06 -2.00 2.91
N ALA A 17 7.96 -0.85 3.58
CA ALA A 17 7.12 0.26 3.14
C ALA A 17 7.58 0.79 1.77
N GLY A 18 8.87 1.05 1.58
CA GLY A 18 9.41 1.49 0.29
C GLY A 18 9.22 0.44 -0.83
N GLY A 19 9.41 -0.83 -0.50
CA GLY A 19 9.14 -1.95 -1.41
C GLY A 19 7.66 -2.06 -1.80
N MET A 20 6.75 -1.80 -0.86
CA MET A 20 5.31 -1.77 -1.15
C MET A 20 4.91 -0.57 -2.01
N THR A 21 5.46 0.62 -1.78
CA THR A 21 5.22 1.78 -2.66
C THR A 21 5.67 1.50 -4.11
N THR A 22 6.81 0.81 -4.27
CA THR A 22 7.29 0.43 -5.61
C THR A 22 6.36 -0.59 -6.27
N LYS A 23 5.97 -1.65 -5.55
CA LYS A 23 5.02 -2.66 -6.05
C LYS A 23 3.66 -2.03 -6.37
N TRP A 24 3.24 -1.02 -5.61
CA TRP A 24 2.01 -0.27 -5.85
C TRP A 24 2.03 0.48 -7.19
N SER A 25 3.13 1.19 -7.48
CA SER A 25 3.28 1.90 -8.75
C SER A 25 3.20 0.93 -9.94
N GLN A 26 3.87 -0.22 -9.82
CA GLN A 26 3.84 -1.27 -10.85
C GLN A 26 2.46 -1.90 -11.02
N LEU A 27 1.69 -2.04 -9.93
CA LEU A 27 0.34 -2.59 -10.00
C LEU A 27 -0.60 -1.63 -10.74
N ASN A 28 -0.49 -0.31 -10.46
CA ASN A 28 -1.29 0.70 -11.16
C ASN A 28 -0.97 0.77 -12.65
N GLU A 29 0.32 0.76 -13.03
CA GLU A 29 0.71 0.69 -14.44
C GLU A 29 0.08 -0.52 -15.14
N LYS A 30 0.18 -1.71 -14.52
CA LYS A 30 -0.44 -2.92 -15.09
C LYS A 30 -1.96 -2.81 -15.21
N LEU A 31 -2.63 -2.16 -14.27
CA LEU A 31 -4.08 -1.94 -14.33
C LEU A 31 -4.44 -0.96 -15.46
N ASP A 32 -3.67 0.11 -15.61
CA ASP A 32 -3.86 1.09 -16.69
C ASP A 32 -3.60 0.45 -18.06
N ASP A 33 -2.58 -0.39 -18.19
CA ASP A 33 -2.28 -1.16 -19.41
C ASP A 33 -3.44 -2.07 -19.78
N VAL A 34 -3.98 -2.84 -18.82
CA VAL A 34 -5.13 -3.72 -19.04
C VAL A 34 -6.34 -2.90 -19.48
N LYS A 35 -6.64 -1.79 -18.79
CA LYS A 35 -7.76 -0.92 -19.14
C LYS A 35 -7.62 -0.33 -20.54
N SER A 36 -6.41 0.09 -20.91
CA SER A 36 -6.10 0.63 -22.23
C SER A 36 -6.21 -0.44 -23.33
N SER A 37 -5.81 -1.68 -23.04
CA SER A 37 -5.91 -2.78 -24.02
C SER A 37 -7.35 -3.20 -24.32
N ILE A 38 -8.26 -3.01 -23.34
CA ILE A 38 -9.66 -3.43 -23.47
C ILE A 38 -10.53 -2.32 -24.07
N GLN A 39 -10.14 -1.04 -23.94
CA GLN A 39 -10.86 0.12 -24.51
C GLN A 39 -11.30 -0.05 -25.98
N PRO A 40 -10.44 -0.52 -26.91
CA PRO A 40 -10.84 -0.75 -28.30
C PRO A 40 -11.88 -1.86 -28.47
N LEU A 41 -11.85 -2.89 -27.61
CA LEU A 41 -12.80 -4.01 -27.63
C LEU A 41 -14.17 -3.57 -27.10
N VAL A 42 -14.20 -2.68 -26.10
CA VAL A 42 -15.45 -2.07 -25.60
C VAL A 42 -16.17 -1.28 -26.69
N ALA A 43 -15.42 -0.59 -27.56
CA ALA A 43 -16.02 0.12 -28.70
C ALA A 43 -16.69 -0.81 -29.73
N THR A 44 -16.32 -2.09 -29.75
CA THR A 44 -16.89 -3.12 -30.64
C THR A 44 -18.04 -3.91 -30.01
N TRP A 45 -18.21 -3.85 -28.68
CA TRP A 45 -19.30 -4.51 -27.96
C TRP A 45 -20.56 -3.62 -27.92
N GLN A 46 -21.55 -3.91 -28.77
CA GLN A 46 -22.86 -3.24 -28.78
C GLN A 46 -23.90 -4.02 -27.98
N GLY A 47 -24.46 -3.40 -26.92
CA GLY A 47 -25.62 -3.89 -26.15
C GLY A 47 -25.36 -5.18 -25.34
N ALA A 48 -25.90 -5.28 -24.11
CA ALA A 48 -25.78 -6.40 -23.16
C ALA A 48 -24.36 -6.78 -22.67
N ASP A 49 -23.32 -6.74 -23.51
CA ASP A 49 -21.93 -7.05 -23.13
C ASP A 49 -21.23 -5.92 -22.35
N SER A 50 -21.82 -4.71 -22.31
CA SER A 50 -21.30 -3.58 -21.51
C SER A 50 -21.43 -3.82 -20.01
N ASP A 51 -22.41 -4.62 -19.58
CA ASP A 51 -22.68 -4.85 -18.17
C ASP A 51 -21.58 -5.70 -17.52
N GLN A 52 -21.08 -6.72 -18.23
CA GLN A 52 -19.95 -7.52 -17.74
C GLN A 52 -18.66 -6.70 -17.65
N TYR A 53 -18.43 -5.79 -18.60
CA TYR A 53 -17.31 -4.86 -18.52
C TYR A 53 -17.42 -3.95 -17.29
N GLN A 54 -18.60 -3.38 -17.05
CA GLN A 54 -18.84 -2.50 -15.90
C GLN A 54 -18.63 -3.24 -14.57
N VAL A 55 -19.06 -4.50 -14.48
CA VAL A 55 -18.80 -5.37 -13.31
C VAL A 55 -17.31 -5.57 -13.10
N LYS A 56 -16.55 -5.95 -14.14
CA LYS A 56 -15.11 -6.16 -14.04
C LYS A 56 -14.36 -4.88 -13.69
N GLN A 57 -14.78 -3.75 -14.24
CA GLN A 57 -14.23 -2.45 -13.90
C GLN A 57 -14.48 -2.08 -12.43
N ASN A 58 -15.67 -2.38 -11.90
CA ASN A 58 -15.99 -2.16 -10.50
C ASN A 58 -15.20 -3.09 -9.56
N GLU A 59 -15.06 -4.38 -9.91
CA GLU A 59 -14.22 -5.33 -9.17
C GLU A 59 -12.77 -4.85 -9.09
N TRP A 60 -12.22 -4.33 -10.19
CA TRP A 60 -10.87 -3.75 -10.20
C TRP A 60 -10.75 -2.51 -9.34
N ASN A 61 -11.67 -1.54 -9.49
CA ASN A 61 -11.65 -0.33 -8.68
C ASN A 61 -11.74 -0.67 -7.18
N ALA A 62 -12.56 -1.66 -6.81
CA ALA A 62 -12.70 -2.14 -5.44
C ALA A 62 -11.40 -2.77 -4.92
N ALA A 63 -10.79 -3.68 -5.67
CA ALA A 63 -9.53 -4.31 -5.30
C ALA A 63 -8.40 -3.28 -5.14
N GLN A 64 -8.35 -2.28 -6.03
CA GLN A 64 -7.38 -1.20 -5.98
C GLN A 64 -7.58 -0.32 -4.73
N ALA A 65 -8.84 -0.02 -4.37
CA ALA A 65 -9.19 0.73 -3.16
C ALA A 65 -8.83 -0.03 -1.88
N GLU A 66 -9.12 -1.33 -1.82
CA GLU A 66 -8.77 -2.19 -0.69
C GLU A 66 -7.24 -2.24 -0.48
N LEU A 67 -6.49 -2.46 -1.55
CA LEU A 67 -5.02 -2.44 -1.52
C LEU A 67 -4.46 -1.10 -1.03
N ASN A 68 -5.04 0.03 -1.48
CA ASN A 68 -4.67 1.36 -0.99
C ASN A 68 -4.91 1.49 0.52
N GLY A 69 -6.05 0.98 1.03
CA GLY A 69 -6.37 1.01 2.45
C GLY A 69 -5.38 0.21 3.30
N VAL A 70 -4.99 -0.98 2.83
CA VAL A 70 -3.98 -1.82 3.50
C VAL A 70 -2.62 -1.12 3.52
N LEU A 71 -2.20 -0.52 2.40
CA LEU A 71 -0.94 0.21 2.30
C LEU A 71 -0.89 1.41 3.27
N GLN A 72 -1.95 2.23 3.30
CA GLN A 72 -2.02 3.38 4.20
C GLN A 72 -1.98 2.95 5.67
N SER A 73 -2.68 1.86 6.00
CA SER A 73 -2.66 1.28 7.35
C SER A 73 -1.25 0.85 7.75
N LEU A 74 -0.52 0.20 6.85
CA LEU A 74 0.86 -0.18 7.10
C LEU A 74 1.75 1.03 7.33
N ILE A 75 1.71 2.03 6.44
CA ILE A 75 2.51 3.27 6.56
C ILE A 75 2.21 3.96 7.90
N GLY A 76 0.94 4.03 8.30
CA GLY A 76 0.53 4.58 9.58
C GLY A 76 1.12 3.81 10.77
N ALA A 77 1.14 2.47 10.70
CA ALA A 77 1.76 1.63 11.72
C ALA A 77 3.28 1.85 11.82
N VAL A 78 3.97 1.99 10.68
CA VAL A 78 5.41 2.31 10.62
C VAL A 78 5.70 3.63 11.32
N ASN A 79 5.01 4.69 10.93
CA ASN A 79 5.24 6.04 11.45
C ASN A 79 4.95 6.12 12.96
N SER A 80 3.86 5.49 13.39
CA SER A 80 3.48 5.41 14.81
C SER A 80 4.50 4.63 15.65
N GLY A 81 5.19 3.66 15.05
CA GLY A 81 6.26 2.94 15.71
C GLY A 81 7.55 3.75 15.81
N ASN A 82 7.92 4.46 14.74
CA ASN A 82 9.08 5.37 14.73
C ASN A 82 8.94 6.48 15.77
N GLN A 83 7.77 7.13 15.86
CA GLN A 83 7.54 8.20 16.84
C GLN A 83 7.67 7.70 18.28
N ARG A 84 7.05 6.56 18.59
CA ARG A 84 7.15 5.93 19.92
C ARG A 84 8.60 5.58 20.29
N MET A 85 9.43 5.19 19.33
CA MET A 85 10.85 4.91 19.58
C MET A 85 11.62 6.20 19.90
N GLN A 86 11.42 7.27 19.14
CA GLN A 86 12.06 8.56 19.41
C GLN A 86 11.71 9.08 20.81
N GLU A 87 10.44 8.97 21.20
CA GLU A 87 9.96 9.33 22.54
C GLU A 87 10.63 8.48 23.63
N GLN A 88 10.70 7.15 23.44
CA GLN A 88 11.36 6.26 24.39
C GLN A 88 12.86 6.53 24.49
N GLU A 89 13.56 6.74 23.38
CA GLU A 89 14.98 7.08 23.39
C GLU A 89 15.24 8.42 24.07
N ALA A 90 14.40 9.43 23.82
CA ALA A 90 14.50 10.73 24.49
C ALA A 90 14.30 10.60 26.00
N ALA A 91 13.27 9.87 26.43
CA ALA A 91 13.02 9.60 27.85
C ALA A 91 14.15 8.81 28.51
N ASN A 92 14.73 7.85 27.79
CA ASN A 92 15.86 7.07 28.30
C ASN A 92 17.12 7.93 28.41
N ARG A 93 17.42 8.77 27.42
CA ARG A 93 18.52 9.74 27.48
C ARG A 93 18.37 10.69 28.66
N ALA A 94 17.17 11.24 28.88
CA ALA A 94 16.89 12.14 30.00
C ALA A 94 16.99 11.48 31.38
N ARG A 95 16.80 10.15 31.45
CA ARG A 95 16.97 9.37 32.69
C ARG A 95 18.42 9.08 33.03
N PHE A 96 19.30 9.07 32.04
CA PHE A 96 20.72 8.73 32.17
C PHE A 96 21.65 9.93 31.93
N SER A 97 21.09 11.14 31.84
CA SER A 97 21.80 12.43 31.89
C SER A 97 21.71 13.02 33.29
#